data_AF-U7QA91-F1
#
_entry.id   AF-U7QA91-F1
#
_cell.length_a   1.000
_cell.length_b   1.000
_cell.length_c   1.000
_cell.angle_alpha   90.00
_cell.angle_beta   90.00
_cell.angle_gamma   90.00
#
_symmetry.space_group_name_H-M   'P 1'
#
loop_
_entity.id
_entity.type
_entity.pdbx_description
1 polymer ?
#
loop_
_entity_poly.entity_id
_entity_poly.type
_entity_poly.pdbx_seq_one_letter_code
_entity_poly.pdbx_strand_id
1 'polypeptide(L)'
;MALATVLQQDAPTAIAALEHVTQLDPQNPNAYAYLAFIHLYALHPQAAEKAIQTAIKLNPDQSEFQALRGIAALMQGNLIQAWQDLQALR
;
A
#
# COMPACT_ATOMS: atom_id res chain seq x y z
N MET A 1 -9.70 1.97 -19.65
CA MET A 1 -8.60 2.96 -19.71
C MET A 1 -8.97 4.29 -19.05
N ALA A 2 -10.17 4.86 -19.22
CA ALA A 2 -10.55 6.15 -18.60
C ALA A 2 -10.53 6.16 -17.05
N LEU A 3 -11.06 5.11 -16.38
CA LEU A 3 -10.99 4.99 -14.92
C LEU A 3 -9.54 4.92 -14.43
N ALA A 4 -8.66 4.35 -15.26
CA ALA A 4 -7.26 4.19 -14.93
C ALA A 4 -6.51 5.53 -14.91
N THR A 5 -6.82 6.37 -15.89
CA THR A 5 -6.25 7.71 -16.06
C THR A 5 -6.72 8.68 -14.98
N VAL A 6 -8.00 8.62 -14.61
CA VAL A 6 -8.57 9.49 -13.56
C VAL A 6 -7.92 9.19 -12.21
N LEU A 7 -7.87 7.91 -11.80
CA LEU A 7 -7.22 7.53 -10.56
C LEU A 7 -5.71 7.79 -10.56
N GLN A 8 -5.03 7.81 -11.72
CA GLN A 8 -3.62 8.20 -11.81
C GLN A 8 -3.42 9.73 -11.72
N GLN A 9 -4.28 10.52 -12.37
CA GLN A 9 -4.22 11.98 -12.28
C GLN A 9 -4.58 12.48 -10.88
N ASP A 10 -5.48 11.78 -10.18
CA ASP A 10 -5.91 12.13 -8.83
C ASP A 10 -5.03 11.50 -7.75
N ALA A 11 -4.09 10.61 -8.11
CA ALA A 11 -3.21 9.94 -7.15
C ALA A 11 -2.40 10.92 -6.28
N PRO A 12 -1.80 12.01 -6.79
CA PRO A 12 -1.09 12.98 -5.95
C PRO A 12 -1.99 13.64 -4.90
N THR A 13 -3.23 13.98 -5.28
CA THR A 13 -4.23 14.57 -4.37
C THR A 13 -4.67 13.56 -3.32
N ALA A 14 -4.91 12.31 -3.71
CA ALA A 14 -5.26 11.23 -2.79
C ALA A 14 -4.12 10.90 -1.81
N ILE A 15 -2.86 10.90 -2.29
CA ILE A 15 -1.67 10.74 -1.43
C ILE A 15 -1.62 11.86 -0.41
N ALA A 16 -1.72 13.13 -0.83
CA ALA A 16 -1.67 14.26 0.10
C ALA A 16 -2.79 14.23 1.15
N ALA A 17 -4.00 13.85 0.75
CA ALA A 17 -5.13 13.69 1.67
C ALA A 17 -4.87 12.56 2.69
N LEU A 18 -4.38 11.41 2.23
CA LEU A 18 -4.06 10.27 3.09
C LEU A 18 -2.87 10.55 4.02
N GLU A 19 -1.84 11.26 3.55
CA GLU A 19 -0.75 11.74 4.41
C GLU A 19 -1.29 12.61 5.54
N HIS A 20 -2.23 13.51 5.24
CA HIS A 20 -2.89 14.32 6.26
C HIS A 20 -3.67 13.46 7.27
N VAL A 21 -4.36 12.41 6.80
CA VAL A 21 -5.04 11.45 7.68
C VAL A 21 -4.04 10.71 8.57
N THR A 22 -2.90 10.26 8.03
CA THR A 22 -1.86 9.58 8.83
C THR A 22 -1.21 10.50 9.87
N GLN A 23 -1.25 11.82 9.68
CA GLN A 23 -0.80 12.80 10.67
C GLN A 23 -1.85 13.04 11.77
N LEU A 24 -3.14 13.06 11.39
CA LEU A 24 -4.25 13.24 12.32
C LEU A 24 -4.50 11.99 13.17
N ASP A 25 -4.32 10.81 12.58
CA ASP A 25 -4.48 9.52 13.25
C ASP A 25 -3.31 8.57 12.93
N PRO A 26 -2.16 8.75 13.62
CA PRO A 26 -0.96 7.94 13.40
C PRO A 26 -1.08 6.49 13.86
N GLN A 27 -2.17 6.13 14.56
CA GLN A 27 -2.39 4.77 15.07
C GLN A 27 -3.38 3.97 14.21
N ASN A 28 -3.91 4.56 13.14
CA ASN A 28 -4.84 3.88 12.26
C ASN A 28 -4.11 3.09 11.17
N PRO A 29 -4.03 1.75 11.27
CA PRO A 29 -3.36 0.92 10.27
C PRO A 29 -3.99 1.07 8.88
N ASN A 30 -5.30 1.28 8.80
CA ASN A 30 -6.02 1.37 7.53
C ASN A 30 -5.60 2.63 6.75
N ALA A 31 -5.31 3.75 7.42
CA ALA A 31 -4.84 4.95 6.75
C ALA A 31 -3.52 4.71 5.99
N TYR A 32 -2.59 3.99 6.63
CA TYR A 32 -1.33 3.58 5.99
C TYR A 32 -1.53 2.54 4.88
N ALA A 33 -2.50 1.63 5.03
CA ALA A 33 -2.83 0.66 3.99
C ALA A 33 -3.44 1.31 2.74
N TYR A 34 -4.36 2.28 2.92
CA TYR A 34 -4.90 3.06 1.81
C TYR A 34 -3.81 3.90 1.13
N LEU A 35 -2.91 4.50 1.90
CA LEU A 35 -1.76 5.22 1.35
C LEU A 35 -0.88 4.28 0.50
N ALA A 36 -0.63 3.07 0.99
CA ALA A 36 0.10 2.05 0.24
C ALA A 36 -0.62 1.68 -1.07
N PHE A 37 -1.93 1.45 -1.01
CA PHE A 37 -2.74 1.13 -2.18
C PHE A 37 -2.68 2.21 -3.26
N ILE A 38 -2.82 3.49 -2.88
CA ILE A 38 -2.71 4.60 -3.84
C ILE A 38 -1.29 4.70 -4.42
N HIS A 39 -0.24 4.47 -3.60
CA HIS A 39 1.12 4.41 -4.12
C HIS A 39 1.33 3.27 -5.13
N LEU A 40 0.76 2.08 -4.91
CA LEU A 40 0.80 1.00 -5.90
C LEU A 40 0.10 1.41 -7.19
N TYR A 41 -1.06 2.06 -7.06
CA TYR A 41 -1.82 2.57 -8.18
C TYR A 41 -1.04 3.60 -9.01
N ALA A 42 -0.28 4.45 -8.33
CA ALA A 42 0.60 5.45 -8.92
C ALA A 42 1.95 4.90 -9.42
N LEU A 43 2.16 3.58 -9.42
CA LEU A 43 3.43 2.93 -9.78
C LEU A 43 4.63 3.39 -8.91
N HIS A 44 4.37 3.67 -7.63
CA HIS A 44 5.37 4.02 -6.61
C HIS A 44 5.56 2.87 -5.59
N PRO A 45 6.02 1.68 -6.01
CA PRO A 45 5.96 0.50 -5.16
C PRO A 45 6.90 0.56 -3.95
N GLN A 46 7.98 1.36 -3.98
CA GLN A 46 8.84 1.59 -2.81
C GLN A 46 8.15 2.45 -1.74
N ALA A 47 7.36 3.44 -2.15
CA ALA A 47 6.57 4.24 -1.22
C ALA A 47 5.43 3.41 -0.63
N ALA A 48 4.79 2.58 -1.46
CA ALA A 48 3.78 1.64 -1.01
C ALA A 48 4.31 0.67 0.05
N GLU A 49 5.51 0.13 -0.16
CA GLU A 49 6.13 -0.78 0.80
C GLU A 49 6.35 -0.09 2.16
N LYS A 50 6.84 1.15 2.18
CA LYS A 50 7.02 1.89 3.45
C LYS A 50 5.71 2.12 4.19
N ALA A 51 4.67 2.51 3.45
CA ALA A 51 3.35 2.73 4.02
C ALA A 51 2.75 1.43 4.57
N ILE A 52 2.78 0.33 3.80
CA ILE A 52 2.20 -0.93 4.25
C ILE A 52 2.97 -1.59 5.39
N GLN A 53 4.31 -1.42 5.44
CA GLN A 53 5.10 -1.86 6.60
C GLN A 53 4.65 -1.17 7.90
N THR A 54 4.20 0.08 7.82
CA THR A 54 3.65 0.79 8.98
C THR A 54 2.29 0.23 9.38
N ALA A 55 1.41 -0.03 8.40
CA ALA A 55 0.13 -0.69 8.64
C ALA A 55 0.29 -2.06 9.33
N ILE A 56 1.22 -2.89 8.84
CA ILE A 56 1.52 -4.23 9.41
C ILE A 56 2.07 -4.12 10.83
N LYS A 57 2.89 -3.12 11.14
CA LYS A 57 3.40 -2.90 12.50
C LYS A 57 2.28 -2.55 13.48
N LEU A 58 1.28 -1.80 13.03
CA LEU A 58 0.14 -1.37 13.85
C LEU A 58 -0.89 -2.49 14.01
N ASN A 59 -1.13 -3.28 12.96
CA ASN A 59 -2.01 -4.44 13.00
C ASN A 59 -1.47 -5.59 12.12
N PRO A 60 -0.72 -6.55 12.70
CA PRO A 60 -0.07 -7.61 11.94
C PRO A 60 -1.03 -8.72 11.48
N ASP A 61 -2.21 -8.84 12.10
CA ASP A 61 -3.14 -9.94 11.87
C ASP A 61 -4.01 -9.75 10.62
N GLN A 62 -3.88 -8.60 9.95
CA GLN A 62 -4.67 -8.27 8.78
C GLN A 62 -4.02 -8.83 7.51
N SER A 63 -4.59 -9.92 6.99
CA SER A 63 -4.13 -10.60 5.77
C SER A 63 -4.08 -9.67 4.55
N GLU A 64 -5.02 -8.73 4.43
CA GLU A 64 -5.03 -7.72 3.36
C GLU A 64 -3.70 -6.92 3.29
N PHE A 65 -3.04 -6.67 4.42
CA PHE A 65 -1.79 -5.93 4.42
C PHE A 65 -0.61 -6.76 3.90
N GLN A 66 -0.61 -8.06 4.18
CA GLN A 66 0.36 -8.98 3.59
C GLN A 66 0.16 -9.10 2.08
N ALA A 67 -1.09 -9.08 1.61
CA ALA A 67 -1.39 -9.04 0.18
C ALA A 67 -0.85 -7.76 -0.48
N LEU A 68 -1.10 -6.59 0.10
CA LEU A 68 -0.59 -5.31 -0.40
C LEU A 68 0.94 -5.26 -0.41
N ARG A 69 1.60 -5.80 0.62
CA ARG A 69 3.05 -5.94 0.67
C ARG A 69 3.59 -6.89 -0.41
N GLY A 70 2.93 -8.01 -0.65
CA GLY A 70 3.25 -8.93 -1.74
C GLY A 70 3.13 -8.27 -3.11
N ILE A 71 2.07 -7.50 -3.35
CA ILE A 71 1.88 -6.72 -4.60
C ILE A 71 2.99 -5.67 -4.75
N ALA A 72 3.33 -4.95 -3.68
CA ALA A 72 4.45 -4.01 -3.69
C ALA A 72 5.76 -4.70 -4.09
N ALA A 73 6.06 -5.86 -3.50
CA ALA A 73 7.24 -6.65 -3.82
C ALA A 73 7.24 -7.13 -5.29
N LEU A 74 6.09 -7.58 -5.83
CA LEU A 74 5.98 -7.96 -7.24
C LEU A 74 6.32 -6.80 -8.17
N MET A 75 5.78 -5.61 -7.89
CA MET A 75 6.02 -4.41 -8.70
C MET A 75 7.47 -3.93 -8.63
N GLN A 76 8.18 -4.22 -7.55
CA GLN A 76 9.62 -3.96 -7.43
C GLN A 76 10.49 -5.03 -8.13
N GLY A 77 9.91 -6.14 -8.60
CA GLY A 77 10.65 -7.30 -9.12
C GLY A 77 11.20 -8.23 -8.02
N ASN A 78 10.81 -8.00 -6.76
CA ASN A 78 11.20 -8.83 -5.61
C ASN A 78 10.32 -10.09 -5.52
N LEU A 79 10.42 -10.95 -6.53
CA LEU A 79 9.58 -12.14 -6.71
C LEU A 79 9.67 -13.12 -5.53
N ILE A 80 10.83 -13.23 -4.87
CA ILE A 80 11.02 -14.11 -3.72
C ILE A 80 10.17 -13.67 -2.53
N GLN A 81 10.21 -12.37 -2.19
CA GLN A 81 9.45 -11.81 -1.08
C GLN A 81 7.94 -11.86 -1.38
N ALA A 82 7.55 -11.52 -2.60
CA ALA A 82 6.15 -11.62 -3.02
C ALA A 82 5.58 -13.04 -2.90
N TRP A 83 6.36 -14.05 -3.28
CA TRP A 83 5.93 -15.45 -3.15
C TRP A 83 5.70 -15.87 -1.70
N GLN A 84 6.59 -15.46 -0.79
CA GLN A 84 6.44 -15.74 0.65
C GLN A 84 5.19 -15.06 1.22
N ASP A 85 4.99 -13.78 0.90
CA ASP A 85 3.87 -12.99 1.43
C ASP A 85 2.52 -13.48 0.88
N LEU A 86 2.46 -13.86 -0.40
CA LEU A 86 1.24 -14.40 -1.02
C LEU A 86 0.92 -15.82 -0.55
N GLN A 87 1.92 -16.65 -0.25
CA GLN A 87 1.71 -17.99 0.27
C GLN A 87 1.14 -17.98 1.69
N ALA A 88 1.44 -16.95 2.48
CA ALA A 88 0.91 -16.76 3.83
C ALA A 88 -0.59 -16.41 3.87
N LEU A 89 -1.21 -16.11 2.72
CA LEU A 89 -2.64 -15.77 2.60
C LEU A 89 -3.55 -16.99 2.37
N ARG A 90 -2.98 -18.20 2.33
CA ARG A 90 -3.66 -19.43 1.92
C ARG A 90 -4.32 -20.19 3.07
#